data_AF-A0A0C2F4R4-F1
#
_entry.id   AF-A0A0C2F4R4-F1
#
_cell.length_a   1.000
_cell.length_b   1.000
_cell.length_c   1.000
_cell.angle_alpha   90.00
_cell.angle_beta   90.00
_cell.angle_gamma   90.00
#
_symmetry.space_group_name_H-M   'P 1'
#
loop_
_entity.id
_entity.type
_entity.pdbx_description
1 polymer ?
#
loop_
_entity_poly.entity_id
_entity_poly.type
_entity_poly.pdbx_seq_one_letter_code
_entity_poly.pdbx_strand_id
1 'polypeptide(L)'
;MDDIKAAFPHYAESSVRKRLKQCSDFKRLGTGPDQNYWVLRPEFRLPSKEEVLAMVTPEMCCAQYSMLAAEQRLKIKCAPWNTTRAFLSSMRGKCLLDQTGIADPTGCGQGFSYDDTPAMPKRLVTGTNADLRKLPLKEAKEICRDYGVREEEINALSRWEIIDVIRTLSTQAAKAKADSSGD
;
A
#
# COMPACT_ATOMS: atom_id res chain seq x y z
N MET A 1 35.63 -2.36 -20.65
CA MET A 1 35.25 -2.06 -19.24
C MET A 1 34.84 -0.61 -19.15
N ASP A 2 35.63 0.26 -19.76
CA ASP A 2 35.44 1.72 -19.76
C ASP A 2 34.08 2.14 -20.32
N ASP A 3 33.60 1.49 -21.39
CA ASP A 3 32.26 1.79 -21.95
C ASP A 3 31.13 1.62 -20.93
N ILE A 4 31.18 0.53 -20.16
CA ILE A 4 30.18 0.24 -19.11
C ILE A 4 30.33 1.26 -17.98
N LYS A 5 31.56 1.65 -17.63
CA LYS A 5 31.81 2.65 -16.58
C LYS A 5 31.38 4.05 -16.98
N ALA A 6 31.50 4.41 -18.26
CA ALA A 6 31.01 5.68 -18.80
C ALA A 6 29.48 5.75 -18.71
N ALA A 7 28.77 4.66 -19.04
CA ALA A 7 27.31 4.59 -18.94
C ALA A 7 26.80 4.44 -17.49
N PHE A 8 27.58 3.76 -16.63
CA PHE A 8 27.21 3.44 -15.25
C PHE A 8 28.29 3.91 -14.26
N PRO A 9 28.48 5.23 -14.12
CA PRO A 9 29.56 5.79 -13.31
C PRO A 9 29.38 5.47 -11.82
N HIS A 10 28.14 5.41 -11.32
CA HIS A 10 27.82 5.17 -9.92
C HIS A 10 28.03 3.73 -9.46
N TYR A 11 28.08 2.76 -10.38
CA TYR A 11 28.29 1.36 -10.00
C TYR A 11 29.76 1.07 -9.73
N ALA A 12 30.05 0.47 -8.58
CA ALA A 12 31.39 -0.03 -8.30
C ALA A 12 31.83 -1.04 -9.37
N GLU A 13 33.08 -0.95 -9.79
CA GLU A 13 33.64 -1.85 -10.81
C GLU A 13 33.53 -3.32 -10.39
N SER A 14 33.70 -3.64 -9.11
CA SER A 14 33.51 -5.00 -8.57
C SER A 14 32.11 -5.57 -8.88
N SER A 15 31.06 -4.74 -8.79
CA SER A 15 29.69 -5.12 -9.13
C SER A 15 29.52 -5.41 -10.62
N VAL A 16 30.13 -4.59 -11.47
CA VAL A 16 30.14 -4.80 -12.94
C VAL A 16 30.87 -6.10 -13.29
N ARG A 17 32.05 -6.33 -12.71
CA ARG A 17 32.82 -7.57 -12.92
C ARG A 17 32.04 -8.81 -12.49
N LYS A 18 31.26 -8.75 -11.40
CA LYS A 18 30.40 -9.85 -10.95
C LYS A 18 29.36 -10.24 -12.00
N ARG A 19 28.82 -9.26 -12.76
CA ARG A 19 27.88 -9.52 -13.86
C ARG A 19 28.57 -10.07 -15.09
N LEU A 20 29.70 -9.46 -15.50
CA LEU A 20 30.47 -9.91 -16.66
C LEU A 20 30.97 -11.35 -16.54
N LYS A 21 31.40 -11.78 -15.35
CA LYS A 21 31.87 -13.15 -15.09
C LYS A 21 30.83 -14.24 -15.42
N GLN A 22 29.54 -13.90 -15.47
CA GLN A 22 28.48 -14.86 -15.79
C GLN A 22 28.49 -15.28 -17.27
N CYS A 23 28.99 -14.43 -18.17
CA CYS A 23 28.96 -14.65 -19.62
C CYS A 23 30.31 -14.52 -20.32
N SER A 24 31.32 -13.97 -19.65
CA SER A 24 32.60 -13.63 -20.27
C SER A 24 33.80 -13.96 -19.38
N ASP A 25 34.96 -14.10 -20.01
CA ASP A 25 36.27 -14.23 -19.40
C ASP A 25 37.10 -12.97 -19.63
N PHE A 26 37.86 -12.59 -18.61
CA PHE A 26 38.78 -11.45 -18.72
C PHE A 26 40.08 -11.89 -19.40
N LYS A 27 40.43 -11.26 -20.52
CA LYS A 27 41.66 -11.51 -21.28
C LYS A 27 42.51 -10.25 -21.37
N ARG A 28 43.80 -10.40 -21.11
CA ARG A 28 44.82 -9.38 -21.37
C ARG A 28 45.49 -9.73 -22.69
N LEU A 29 45.25 -8.95 -23.73
CA LEU A 29 45.78 -9.18 -25.09
C LEU A 29 47.14 -8.51 -25.33
N GLY A 30 47.75 -7.92 -24.29
CA GLY A 30 49.18 -7.56 -24.27
C GLY A 30 49.57 -6.72 -23.04
N THR A 31 50.67 -5.97 -23.15
CA THR A 31 51.37 -5.28 -22.05
C THR A 31 50.99 -3.81 -21.85
N GLY A 32 49.84 -3.37 -22.39
CA GLY A 32 49.30 -2.02 -22.20
C GLY A 32 47.98 -1.97 -21.43
N PRO A 33 47.64 -0.85 -20.77
CA PRO A 33 46.36 -0.67 -20.06
C PRO A 33 45.14 -0.80 -21.01
N ASP A 34 45.30 -0.42 -22.28
CA ASP A 34 44.23 -0.42 -23.30
C ASP A 34 44.00 -1.80 -23.96
N GLN A 35 44.69 -2.84 -23.50
CA GLN A 35 44.65 -4.18 -24.10
C GLN A 35 43.89 -5.20 -23.24
N ASN A 36 43.02 -4.72 -22.35
CA ASN A 36 42.23 -5.52 -21.42
C ASN A 36 40.79 -5.66 -21.91
N TYR A 37 40.36 -6.87 -22.24
CA TYR A 37 39.03 -7.14 -22.80
C TYR A 37 38.26 -8.19 -22.00
N TRP A 38 36.94 -8.04 -21.98
CA TRP A 38 36.02 -9.09 -21.54
C TRP A 38 35.53 -9.81 -22.79
N VAL A 39 35.95 -11.05 -22.95
CA VAL A 39 35.65 -11.87 -24.13
C VAL A 39 34.55 -12.86 -23.78
N LEU A 40 33.50 -12.89 -24.58
CA LEU A 40 32.36 -13.79 -24.39
C LEU A 40 32.84 -15.25 -24.40
N ARG A 41 32.30 -16.07 -23.48
CA ARG A 41 32.59 -17.52 -23.47
C ARG A 41 32.02 -18.17 -24.73
N PRO A 42 32.75 -19.05 -25.44
CA PRO A 42 32.25 -19.71 -26.63
C PRO A 42 30.95 -20.50 -26.40
N GLU A 43 30.78 -21.06 -25.20
CA GLU A 43 29.65 -21.89 -24.82
C GLU A 43 28.46 -21.06 -24.29
N PHE A 44 28.64 -19.76 -24.10
CA PHE A 44 27.59 -18.89 -23.59
C PHE A 44 26.67 -18.45 -24.73
N ARG A 45 25.42 -18.92 -24.70
CA ARG A 45 24.38 -18.44 -25.60
C ARG A 45 23.99 -17.02 -25.21
N LEU A 46 24.37 -16.05 -26.04
CA LEU A 46 23.91 -14.67 -25.87
C LEU A 46 22.38 -14.62 -26.13
N PRO A 47 21.59 -14.00 -25.24
CA PRO A 47 20.16 -13.82 -25.48
C PRO A 47 19.91 -13.04 -26.77
N SER A 48 18.88 -13.45 -27.50
CA SER A 48 18.35 -12.74 -28.67
C SER A 48 17.81 -11.35 -28.28
N LYS A 49 17.59 -10.49 -29.28
CA LYS A 49 17.03 -9.15 -29.05
C LYS A 49 15.67 -9.24 -28.36
N GLU A 50 14.84 -10.19 -28.77
CA GLU A 50 13.50 -10.42 -28.23
C GLU A 50 13.57 -10.85 -26.76
N GLU A 51 14.49 -11.75 -26.42
CA GLU A 51 14.72 -12.15 -25.03
C GLU A 51 15.23 -10.98 -24.19
N VAL A 52 16.11 -10.14 -24.73
CA VAL A 52 16.61 -8.95 -24.02
C VAL A 52 15.50 -7.94 -23.75
N LEU A 53 14.63 -7.69 -24.73
CA LEU A 53 13.50 -6.76 -24.56
C LEU A 53 12.45 -7.31 -23.59
N ALA A 54 12.31 -8.63 -23.48
CA ALA A 54 11.42 -9.26 -22.50
C ALA A 54 11.97 -9.19 -21.06
N MET A 55 13.29 -9.04 -20.87
CA MET A 55 13.89 -8.96 -19.52
C MET A 55 13.58 -7.66 -18.80
N VAL A 56 13.47 -6.54 -19.51
CA VAL A 56 13.23 -5.21 -18.93
C VAL A 56 12.28 -4.44 -19.84
N THR A 57 11.07 -4.16 -19.34
CA THR A 57 10.09 -3.37 -20.09
C THR A 57 10.25 -1.86 -19.84
N PRO A 58 9.76 -1.00 -20.75
CA PRO A 58 9.76 0.44 -20.55
C PRO A 58 9.07 0.89 -19.25
N GLU A 59 8.00 0.22 -18.83
CA GLU A 59 7.25 0.52 -17.61
C GLU A 59 8.08 0.27 -16.35
N MET A 60 8.89 -0.80 -16.34
CA MET A 60 9.82 -1.08 -15.24
C MET A 60 10.86 0.05 -15.11
N CYS A 61 11.37 0.57 -16.23
CA CYS A 61 12.27 1.72 -16.24
C CYS A 61 11.59 2.98 -15.72
N CYS A 62 10.35 3.27 -16.16
CA CYS A 62 9.58 4.41 -15.68
C CYS A 62 9.36 4.36 -14.16
N ALA A 63 9.02 3.19 -13.62
CA ALA A 63 8.84 3.00 -12.17
C ALA A 63 10.15 3.29 -11.40
N GLN A 64 11.27 2.76 -11.89
CA GLN A 64 12.58 3.00 -11.27
C GLN A 64 13.00 4.47 -11.35
N TYR A 65 12.78 5.14 -12.47
CA TYR A 65 13.08 6.57 -12.63
C TYR A 65 12.22 7.44 -11.71
N SER A 66 10.93 7.13 -11.57
CA SER A 66 10.07 7.83 -10.62
C SER A 66 10.56 7.68 -9.19
N MET A 67 11.05 6.50 -8.80
CA MET A 67 11.61 6.25 -7.48
C MET A 67 12.87 7.08 -7.24
N LEU A 68 13.86 7.00 -8.14
CA LEU A 68 15.13 7.73 -8.00
C LEU A 68 14.93 9.26 -7.96
N ALA A 69 14.02 9.79 -8.78
CA ALA A 69 13.70 11.21 -8.79
C ALA A 69 13.02 11.67 -7.49
N ALA A 70 12.20 10.83 -6.88
CA ALA A 70 11.54 11.14 -5.61
C ALA A 70 12.48 11.00 -4.41
N GLU A 71 13.39 10.03 -4.43
CA GLU A 71 14.42 9.84 -3.39
C GLU A 71 15.28 11.11 -3.21
N GLN A 72 15.63 11.78 -4.31
CA GLN A 72 16.37 13.04 -4.28
C GLN A 72 15.58 14.21 -3.66
N ARG A 73 14.24 14.17 -3.65
CA ARG A 73 13.37 15.31 -3.29
C ARG A 73 12.75 15.23 -1.88
N LEU A 74 12.98 14.12 -1.17
CA LEU A 74 12.62 13.85 0.24
C LEU A 74 11.29 14.46 0.74
N LYS A 75 10.17 13.78 0.44
CA LYS A 75 8.93 13.79 1.22
C LYS A 75 8.40 12.36 1.34
N ILE A 76 8.60 11.72 2.50
CA ILE A 76 8.45 10.26 2.66
C ILE A 76 7.02 9.79 2.37
N LYS A 77 5.99 10.44 2.91
CA LYS A 77 4.59 10.01 2.72
C LYS A 77 4.09 10.19 1.29
N CYS A 78 4.45 11.30 0.65
CA CYS A 78 4.09 11.60 -0.73
C CYS A 78 4.93 10.82 -1.76
N ALA A 79 5.86 9.98 -1.31
CA ALA A 79 6.75 9.27 -2.21
C ALA A 79 5.96 8.24 -3.05
N PRO A 80 6.32 8.07 -4.34
CA PRO A 80 5.57 7.25 -5.27
C PRO A 80 5.45 5.79 -4.83
N TRP A 81 6.45 5.23 -4.12
CA TRP A 81 6.41 3.86 -3.62
C TRP A 81 5.41 3.66 -2.47
N ASN A 82 5.06 4.71 -1.72
CA ASN A 82 4.03 4.66 -0.68
C ASN A 82 2.65 4.88 -1.30
N THR A 83 2.48 5.94 -2.09
CA THR A 83 1.19 6.32 -2.69
C THR A 83 0.66 5.27 -3.65
N THR A 84 1.50 4.73 -4.54
CA THR A 84 1.07 3.66 -5.47
C THR A 84 0.74 2.36 -4.75
N ARG A 85 1.46 2.03 -3.67
CA ARG A 85 1.18 0.83 -2.87
C ARG A 85 -0.13 0.94 -2.11
N ALA A 86 -0.42 2.09 -1.52
CA ALA A 86 -1.70 2.37 -0.86
C ALA A 86 -2.86 2.26 -1.87
N PHE A 87 -2.72 2.93 -3.02
CA PHE A 87 -3.72 2.88 -4.09
C PHE A 87 -4.01 1.47 -4.61
N LEU A 88 -2.97 0.68 -4.90
CA LEU A 88 -3.13 -0.71 -5.34
C LEU A 88 -3.75 -1.62 -4.27
N SER A 89 -3.47 -1.35 -3.00
CA SER A 89 -4.08 -2.08 -1.88
C SER A 89 -5.57 -1.75 -1.78
N SER A 90 -5.93 -0.48 -1.95
CA SER A 90 -7.32 -0.03 -1.96
C SER A 90 -8.11 -0.54 -3.17
N MET A 91 -7.52 -0.52 -4.38
CA MET A 91 -8.12 -1.12 -5.57
C MET A 91 -8.43 -2.62 -5.42
N ARG A 92 -7.67 -3.32 -4.56
CA ARG A 92 -7.90 -4.73 -4.23
C ARG A 92 -8.82 -4.93 -3.02
N GLY A 93 -9.45 -3.87 -2.52
CA GLY A 93 -10.35 -3.87 -1.37
C GLY A 93 -9.66 -4.16 -0.02
N LYS A 94 -8.33 -4.00 0.06
CA LYS A 94 -7.57 -4.31 1.29
C LYS A 94 -7.54 -3.15 2.29
N CYS A 95 -7.70 -1.91 1.82
CA CYS A 95 -7.72 -0.71 2.65
C CYS A 95 -8.59 0.39 2.01
N LEU A 96 -8.87 1.44 2.78
CA LEU A 96 -9.45 2.68 2.29
C LEU A 96 -8.35 3.76 2.21
N LEU A 97 -8.50 4.67 1.26
CA LEU A 97 -7.59 5.81 1.10
C LEU A 97 -8.11 7.00 1.91
N ASP A 98 -7.19 7.73 2.52
CA ASP A 98 -7.46 9.03 3.15
C ASP A 98 -7.69 10.09 2.08
N GLN A 99 -8.93 10.57 1.87
CA GLN A 99 -9.20 11.55 0.80
C GLN A 99 -8.66 12.95 1.14
N THR A 100 -8.47 13.29 2.42
CA THR A 100 -8.09 14.63 2.91
C THR A 100 -6.71 14.63 3.59
N GLY A 101 -5.87 13.64 3.30
CA GLY A 101 -4.57 13.46 3.94
C GLY A 101 -3.42 14.32 3.38
N ILE A 102 -2.29 14.27 4.09
CA ILE A 102 -1.03 14.99 3.76
C ILE A 102 -0.42 14.59 2.40
N ALA A 103 -0.89 13.51 1.77
CA ALA A 103 -0.45 13.10 0.45
C ALA A 103 -1.25 13.75 -0.69
N ASP A 104 -2.16 14.69 -0.41
CA ASP A 104 -2.86 15.48 -1.43
C ASP A 104 -1.84 16.33 -2.22
N PRO A 105 -1.66 16.08 -3.52
CA PRO A 105 -0.69 16.82 -4.33
C PRO A 105 -1.12 18.27 -4.59
N THR A 106 -2.40 18.61 -4.41
CA THR A 106 -2.92 19.97 -4.62
C THR A 106 -2.68 20.89 -3.43
N GLY A 107 -2.65 20.33 -2.22
CA GLY A 107 -2.52 21.09 -0.97
C GLY A 107 -3.72 21.99 -0.66
N CYS A 108 -4.82 21.85 -1.40
CA CYS A 108 -6.03 22.65 -1.27
C CYS A 108 -7.32 21.80 -1.27
N GLY A 109 -7.22 20.48 -1.11
CA GLY A 109 -8.37 19.58 -1.02
C GLY A 109 -9.05 19.33 -2.37
N GLN A 110 -8.36 19.58 -3.48
CA GLN A 110 -8.87 19.30 -4.84
C GLN A 110 -8.26 18.05 -5.46
N GLY A 111 -7.42 17.33 -4.70
CA GLY A 111 -6.79 16.08 -5.10
C GLY A 111 -7.10 14.95 -4.13
N PHE A 112 -6.72 13.74 -4.51
CA PHE A 112 -6.81 12.57 -3.65
C PHE A 112 -5.47 12.35 -2.94
N SER A 113 -5.52 12.21 -1.62
CA SER A 113 -4.38 11.74 -0.85
C SER A 113 -4.32 10.20 -0.89
N TYR A 114 -3.18 9.65 -1.30
CA TYR A 114 -2.96 8.20 -1.31
C TYR A 114 -2.11 7.79 -0.09
N ASP A 115 -2.66 7.98 1.11
CA ASP A 115 -2.10 7.46 2.35
C ASP A 115 -2.97 6.27 2.83
N ASP A 116 -2.32 5.24 3.38
CA ASP A 116 -3.04 4.09 3.93
C ASP A 116 -3.67 4.51 5.25
N THR A 117 -5.01 4.55 5.29
CA THR A 117 -5.70 4.59 6.59
C THR A 117 -5.71 3.18 7.17
N PRO A 118 -5.35 2.99 8.46
CA PRO A 118 -5.67 1.75 9.12
C PRO A 118 -7.19 1.59 9.01
N ALA A 119 -7.65 0.47 8.45
CA ALA A 119 -9.06 0.12 8.51
C ALA A 119 -9.47 0.26 9.97
N MET A 120 -10.31 1.26 10.27
CA MET A 120 -10.78 1.46 11.64
C MET A 120 -11.23 0.09 12.14
N PRO A 121 -10.73 -0.39 13.30
CA PRO A 121 -11.27 -1.59 13.87
C PRO A 121 -12.76 -1.32 13.97
N LYS A 122 -13.56 -2.10 13.23
CA LYS A 122 -15.00 -2.09 13.40
C LYS A 122 -15.18 -2.40 14.87
N ARG A 123 -15.38 -1.38 15.72
CA ARG A 123 -15.87 -1.55 17.08
C ARG A 123 -17.30 -2.00 16.88
N LEU A 124 -17.42 -3.29 16.60
CA LEU A 124 -18.64 -4.05 16.63
C LEU A 124 -19.18 -3.81 18.03
N VAL A 125 -20.28 -3.06 18.10
CA VAL A 125 -21.26 -3.30 19.14
C VAL A 125 -21.62 -4.77 18.97
N THR A 126 -21.15 -5.58 19.92
CA THR A 126 -21.44 -7.00 20.11
C THR A 126 -21.64 -7.79 18.81
N GLY A 127 -20.55 -8.29 18.20
CA GLY A 127 -20.57 -9.44 17.27
C GLY A 127 -21.67 -9.42 16.19
N THR A 128 -21.34 -9.28 14.91
CA THR A 128 -22.29 -9.43 13.77
C THR A 128 -23.10 -10.75 13.75
N ASN A 129 -22.88 -11.67 14.71
CA ASN A 129 -23.61 -12.91 14.92
C ASN A 129 -24.24 -13.07 16.33
N ALA A 130 -24.27 -12.04 17.18
CA ALA A 130 -24.92 -12.12 18.49
C ALA A 130 -26.44 -11.97 18.32
N ASP A 131 -27.18 -13.07 18.51
CA ASP A 131 -28.65 -13.03 18.47
C ASP A 131 -29.18 -12.24 19.68
N LEU A 132 -29.52 -10.97 19.47
CA LEU A 132 -30.07 -10.07 20.48
C LEU A 132 -31.30 -10.66 21.20
N ARG A 133 -32.00 -11.62 20.59
CA ARG A 133 -33.14 -12.32 21.21
C ARG A 133 -32.72 -13.23 22.37
N LYS A 134 -31.47 -13.68 22.40
CA LYS A 134 -30.91 -14.54 23.46
C LYS A 134 -30.33 -13.74 24.62
N LEU A 135 -30.17 -12.42 24.47
CA LEU A 135 -29.51 -11.56 25.44
C LEU A 135 -30.41 -11.33 26.67
N PRO A 136 -29.96 -11.56 27.91
CA PRO A 136 -30.77 -11.35 29.11
C PRO A 136 -31.41 -9.96 29.16
N LEU A 137 -32.64 -9.86 29.68
CA LEU A 137 -33.38 -8.58 29.69
C LEU A 137 -32.61 -7.48 30.45
N LYS A 138 -31.88 -7.84 31.51
CA LYS A 138 -31.04 -6.91 32.27
C LYS A 138 -29.96 -6.27 31.40
N GLU A 139 -29.24 -7.09 30.62
CA GLU A 139 -28.21 -6.62 29.70
C GLU A 139 -28.83 -5.78 28.56
N ALA A 140 -30.01 -6.14 28.08
CA ALA A 140 -30.69 -5.39 27.02
C ALA A 140 -31.07 -3.98 27.48
N LYS A 141 -31.57 -3.85 28.71
CA LYS A 141 -31.87 -2.55 29.32
C LYS A 141 -30.61 -1.71 29.51
N GLU A 142 -29.49 -2.33 29.87
CA GLU A 142 -28.20 -1.65 30.04
C GLU A 142 -27.70 -1.07 28.72
N ILE A 143 -27.81 -1.83 27.62
CA ILE A 143 -27.48 -1.33 26.27
C ILE A 143 -28.35 -0.11 25.92
N CYS A 144 -29.65 -0.12 26.21
CA CYS A 144 -30.51 1.05 25.99
C CYS A 144 -30.06 2.28 26.80
N ARG A 145 -29.61 2.11 28.05
CA ARG A 145 -29.06 3.22 28.85
C ARG A 145 -27.77 3.77 28.25
N ASP A 146 -26.90 2.90 27.75
CA ASP A 146 -25.66 3.32 27.10
C ASP A 146 -25.92 4.14 25.83
N TYR A 147 -27.04 3.86 25.14
CA TYR A 147 -27.52 4.68 24.03
C TYR A 147 -28.28 5.95 24.47
N GLY A 148 -28.43 6.20 25.77
CA GLY A 148 -29.07 7.40 26.31
C GLY A 148 -30.60 7.34 26.39
N VAL A 149 -31.21 6.15 26.29
CA VAL A 149 -32.66 5.99 26.48
C VAL A 149 -32.99 6.18 27.97
N ARG A 150 -34.03 6.98 28.27
CA ARG A 150 -34.43 7.28 29.66
C ARG A 150 -35.00 6.04 30.35
N GLU A 151 -34.74 5.89 31.65
CA GLU A 151 -35.18 4.71 32.41
C GLU A 151 -36.71 4.54 32.45
N GLU A 152 -37.45 5.65 32.40
CA GLU A 152 -38.92 5.67 32.29
C GLU A 152 -39.40 5.01 30.99
N GLU A 153 -38.73 5.29 29.88
CA GLU A 153 -39.03 4.69 28.58
C GLU A 153 -38.64 3.22 28.57
N ILE A 154 -37.46 2.87 29.09
CA ILE A 154 -36.98 1.49 29.16
C ILE A 154 -37.93 0.59 29.98
N ASN A 155 -38.53 1.13 31.04
CA ASN A 155 -39.45 0.39 31.89
C ASN A 155 -40.87 0.28 31.32
N ALA A 156 -41.26 1.19 30.42
CA ALA A 156 -42.52 1.13 29.70
C ALA A 156 -42.51 0.13 28.52
N LEU A 157 -41.33 -0.28 28.06
CA LEU A 157 -41.16 -1.15 26.90
C LEU A 157 -41.19 -2.64 27.27
N SER A 158 -41.82 -3.44 26.42
CA SER A 158 -41.71 -4.88 26.43
C SER A 158 -40.32 -5.34 26.00
N ARG A 159 -39.99 -6.60 26.29
CA ARG A 159 -38.72 -7.19 25.85
C ARG A 159 -38.50 -7.08 24.34
N TRP A 160 -39.54 -7.27 23.53
CA TRP A 160 -39.42 -7.21 22.07
C TRP A 160 -39.15 -5.79 21.58
N GLU A 161 -39.81 -4.81 22.19
CA GLU A 161 -39.60 -3.39 21.87
C GLU A 161 -38.20 -2.92 22.29
N ILE A 162 -37.69 -3.38 23.44
CA ILE A 162 -36.29 -3.12 23.85
C ILE A 162 -35.31 -3.65 22.79
N ILE A 163 -35.49 -4.87 22.29
CA ILE A 163 -34.62 -5.42 21.24
C ILE A 163 -34.71 -4.60 19.94
N ASP A 164 -35.90 -4.12 19.59
CA ASP A 164 -36.10 -3.32 18.37
C ASP A 164 -35.47 -1.93 18.48
N VAL A 165 -35.58 -1.29 19.65
CA VAL A 165 -34.89 -0.04 19.99
C VAL A 165 -33.37 -0.23 19.88
N ILE A 166 -32.82 -1.31 20.44
CA ILE A 166 -31.38 -1.61 20.33
C ILE A 166 -30.95 -1.75 18.86
N ARG A 167 -31.71 -2.47 18.03
CA ARG A 167 -31.39 -2.60 16.59
C ARG A 167 -31.40 -1.25 15.88
N THR A 168 -32.40 -0.44 16.16
CA THR A 168 -32.58 0.87 15.54
C THR A 168 -31.43 1.80 15.91
N LEU A 169 -31.12 1.92 17.21
CA LEU A 169 -30.04 2.77 17.71
C LEU A 169 -28.66 2.26 17.27
N SER A 170 -28.46 0.94 17.23
CA SER A 170 -27.22 0.34 16.69
C SER A 170 -27.03 0.66 15.21
N THR A 171 -28.10 0.59 14.41
CA THR A 171 -28.06 0.89 12.97
C THR A 171 -27.82 2.37 12.73
N GLN A 172 -28.49 3.25 13.48
CA GLN A 172 -28.28 4.70 13.40
C GLN A 172 -26.87 5.09 13.82
N ALA A 173 -26.33 4.51 14.90
CA ALA A 173 -24.96 4.75 15.33
C ALA A 173 -23.92 4.24 14.31
N ALA A 174 -24.19 3.13 13.62
CA ALA A 174 -23.35 2.63 12.54
C ALA A 174 -23.36 3.58 11.33
N LYS A 175 -24.53 4.13 10.97
CA LYS A 175 -24.67 5.08 9.87
C LYS A 175 -24.02 6.43 10.18
N ALA A 176 -24.26 6.99 11.37
CA ALA A 176 -23.67 8.25 11.81
C ALA A 176 -22.13 8.18 11.85
N LYS A 177 -21.55 7.04 12.25
CA LYS A 177 -20.09 6.83 12.18
C LYS A 177 -19.57 6.73 10.74
N ALA A 178 -20.35 6.19 9.81
CA ALA A 178 -19.97 6.17 8.40
C ALA A 178 -19.94 7.59 7.82
N ASP A 179 -20.89 8.43 8.23
CA ASP A 179 -21.00 9.82 7.75
C ASP A 179 -19.98 10.76 8.42
N SER A 180 -19.65 10.57 9.71
CA SER A 180 -18.69 11.43 10.46
C SER A 180 -17.22 11.13 10.18
N SER A 181 -16.92 10.03 9.50
CA SER A 181 -15.54 9.64 9.15
C SER A 181 -15.15 10.15 7.75
N GLY A 182 -15.98 11.04 7.17
CA GLY A 182 -15.83 11.60 5.83
C GLY A 182 -15.58 13.11 5.78
N ASP A 183 -15.22 13.75 6.91
CA ASP A 183 -14.79 15.16 6.99
C ASP A 183 -13.29 15.25 7.34
#